data_AF-A0A970E7D5-F1
#
_entry.id   AF-A0A970E7D5-F1
#
_cell.length_a   1.000
_cell.length_b   1.000
_cell.length_c   1.000
_cell.angle_alpha   90.00
_cell.angle_beta   90.00
_cell.angle_gamma   90.00
#
_symmetry.space_group_name_H-M   'P 1'
#
loop_
_entity.id
_entity.type
_entity.pdbx_description
1 polymer ?
#
loop_
_entity_poly.entity_id
_entity_poly.type
_entity_poly.pdbx_seq_one_letter_code
_entity_poly.pdbx_strand_id
1 'polypeptide(L)' 'MKVFISADMEGITPTIGWDECDIEKKFYSIYAEQMTREVVAACEGAINAGAEEIVIKDA' A
#
# COMPACT_ATOMS: atom_id res chain seq x y z
N MET A 1 19.79 6.08 -4.72
CA MET A 1 19.43 5.39 -3.45
C MET A 1 18.44 4.26 -3.74
N LYS A 2 18.52 3.12 -3.03
CA LYS A 2 17.53 2.02 -3.16
C LYS A 2 16.56 2.01 -1.98
N VAL A 3 15.27 1.86 -2.25
CA VAL A 3 14.21 1.81 -1.24
C VAL A 3 13.42 0.51 -1.39
N PHE A 4 13.14 -0.14 -0.26
CA PHE A 4 12.25 -1.31 -0.20
C PHE A 4 11.00 -0.93 0.60
N ILE A 5 9.82 -1.21 0.03
CA ILE A 5 8.52 -0.96 0.65
C ILE A 5 7.80 -2.30 0.80
N SER A 6 7.51 -2.71 2.03
CA SER A 6 6.56 -3.79 2.33
C SER A 6 5.24 -3.13 2.72
N ALA A 7 4.16 -3.50 2.05
CA ALA A 7 2.86 -2.90 2.28
C ALA A 7 1.85 -3.99 2.65
N ASP A 8 1.03 -3.71 3.67
CA ASP A 8 -0.03 -4.60 4.15
C ASP A 8 -1.34 -3.80 4.33
N MET A 9 -2.49 -4.46 4.31
CA MET A 9 -3.79 -3.79 4.17
C MET A 9 -4.40 -3.33 5.49
N GLU A 10 -4.14 -4.04 6.59
CA GLU A 10 -4.76 -3.80 7.89
C GLU A 10 -4.37 -2.46 8.52
N GLY A 11 -3.29 -1.84 8.04
CA GLY A 11 -2.76 -0.58 8.56
C GLY A 11 -3.02 0.66 7.70
N ILE A 12 -3.67 0.51 6.54
CA ILE A 12 -3.93 1.64 5.63
C ILE A 12 -5.08 2.51 6.16
N THR A 13 -5.18 3.75 5.69
CA THR A 13 -6.41 4.53 5.92
C THR A 13 -7.44 4.17 4.85
N PRO A 14 -8.69 3.73 5.14
CA PRO A 14 -9.40 3.82 6.42
C PRO A 14 -9.71 2.46 7.06
N THR A 15 -8.86 1.44 6.93
CA THR A 15 -9.18 0.13 7.49
C THR A 15 -9.32 0.21 9.01
N ILE A 16 -10.40 -0.37 9.53
CA ILE A 16 -10.76 -0.44 10.95
C ILE A 16 -11.19 -1.85 11.36
N GLY A 17 -11.43 -2.77 10.41
CA GLY A 17 -11.89 -4.13 10.69
C GLY A 17 -11.35 -5.18 9.71
N TRP A 18 -11.26 -6.43 10.18
CA TRP A 18 -10.68 -7.55 9.42
C TRP A 18 -11.43 -7.90 8.12
N ASP A 19 -12.75 -7.73 8.10
CA ASP A 19 -13.59 -7.99 6.92
C ASP A 19 -13.22 -7.10 5.73
N GLU A 20 -12.52 -6.00 5.96
CA GLU A 20 -12.09 -5.07 4.91
C GLU A 20 -10.84 -5.56 4.18
N CYS A 21 -10.10 -6.49 4.79
CA CYS A 21 -8.85 -7.08 4.28
C CYS A 21 -9.05 -8.54 3.80
N ASP A 22 -10.27 -9.07 3.89
CA ASP A 22 -10.62 -10.42 3.44
C ASP A 22 -11.11 -10.40 1.98
N ILE A 23 -10.38 -11.09 1.10
CA ILE A 23 -10.64 -11.15 -0.34
C ILE A 23 -12.05 -11.65 -0.73
N GLU A 24 -12.69 -12.43 0.15
CA GLU A 24 -14.03 -12.96 -0.07
C GLU A 24 -15.13 -11.93 0.29
N LYS A 25 -14.78 -10.81 0.91
CA LYS A 25 -15.73 -9.78 1.35
C LYS A 25 -15.95 -8.73 0.28
N LYS A 26 -17.19 -8.22 0.25
CA LYS A 26 -17.69 -7.29 -0.78
C LYS A 26 -16.80 -6.06 -1.02
N PHE A 27 -16.14 -5.55 0.03
CA PHE A 27 -15.44 -4.27 -0.03
C PHE A 27 -13.92 -4.38 -0.19
N TYR A 28 -13.36 -5.59 -0.20
CA TYR A 28 -11.91 -5.82 -0.32
C TYR A 28 -11.27 -5.01 -1.45
N SER A 29 -11.90 -5.01 -2.63
CA SER A 29 -11.38 -4.29 -3.81
C SER A 29 -11.21 -2.79 -3.59
N ILE A 30 -12.07 -2.17 -2.76
CA ILE A 30 -11.98 -0.74 -2.42
C ILE A 30 -10.75 -0.48 -1.55
N TYR A 31 -10.49 -1.34 -0.56
CA TYR A 31 -9.35 -1.20 0.35
C TYR A 31 -8.04 -1.56 -0.35
N ALA A 32 -8.02 -2.57 -1.23
CA ALA A 32 -6.86 -2.88 -2.09
C ALA A 32 -6.50 -1.71 -3.03
N GLU A 33 -7.51 -1.04 -3.61
CA GLU A 33 -7.28 0.17 -4.43
C GLU A 33 -6.73 1.33 -3.57
N GLN A 34 -7.24 1.50 -2.35
CA GLN A 34 -6.74 2.49 -1.41
C GLN A 34 -5.30 2.22 -0.96
N MET A 35 -4.96 0.97 -0.65
CA MET A 35 -3.59 0.54 -0.34
C MET A 35 -2.64 0.87 -1.49
N THR A 36 -3.08 0.61 -2.72
CA THR A 36 -2.33 0.96 -3.93
C THR A 36 -2.07 2.46 -3.99
N ARG A 37 -3.06 3.32 -3.71
CA ARG A 37 -2.88 4.78 -3.69
C ARG A 37 -1.87 5.23 -2.63
N GLU A 38 -1.89 4.63 -1.44
CA GLU A 38 -0.94 4.96 -0.37
C GLU A 38 0.49 4.52 -0.72
N VAL A 39 0.67 3.33 -1.29
CA VAL A 39 1.98 2.86 -1.78
C VAL A 39 2.50 3.76 -2.90
N VAL A 40 1.64 4.18 -3.84
CA VAL A 40 2.02 5.13 -4.90
C VAL A 40 2.50 6.46 -4.29
N ALA A 41 1.77 7.01 -3.31
CA ALA A 41 2.18 8.25 -2.64
C ALA A 41 3.54 8.09 -1.91
N ALA A 42 3.80 6.94 -1.28
CA ALA A 42 5.09 6.64 -0.69
C ALA A 42 6.21 6.54 -1.75
N CYS A 43 5.94 5.94 -2.91
CA CYS A 43 6.87 5.90 -4.03
C CYS A 43 7.17 7.29 -4.58
N GLU A 44 6.16 8.14 -4.78
CA GLU A 44 6.34 9.53 -5.22
C GLU A 44 7.20 10.33 -4.25
N GLY A 45 6.95 10.18 -2.94
CA GLY A 45 7.80 10.77 -1.90
C GLY A 45 9.25 10.28 -1.97
N ALA A 46 9.46 8.99 -2.15
CA ALA A 46 10.79 8.40 -2.29
C ALA A 46 11.52 8.88 -3.55
N ILE A 47 10.83 8.98 -4.69
CA ILE A 47 11.37 9.52 -5.95
C ILE A 47 11.79 10.98 -5.75
N ASN A 48 10.93 11.81 -5.16
CA ASN A 48 11.23 13.21 -4.87
C ASN A 48 12.43 13.37 -3.91
N ALA A 49 12.70 12.38 -3.07
CA ALA A 49 13.87 12.31 -2.19
C ALA A 49 15.13 11.72 -2.85
N GLY A 50 15.10 11.36 -4.14
CA GLY A 50 16.25 10.84 -4.88
C GLY A 50 16.41 9.31 -4.87
N ALA A 51 15.32 8.57 -4.68
CA ALA A 51 15.33 7.12 -4.94
C ALA A 51 15.53 6.83 -6.44
N GLU A 52 16.40 5.87 -6.74
CA GLU A 52 16.72 5.42 -8.11
C GLU A 52 16.13 4.04 -8.40
N GLU A 53 15.83 3.27 -7.35
CA GLU A 53 15.21 1.95 -7.42
C GLU A 53 14.27 1.81 -6.23
N ILE A 54 13.03 1.40 -6.50
CA ILE A 54 12.03 1.10 -5.49
C ILE A 54 11.52 -0.32 -5.74
N VAL A 55 11.65 -1.19 -4.75
CA VAL A 55 11.09 -2.54 -4.78
C VAL A 55 9.92 -2.59 -3.81
N ILE A 56 8.76 -3.01 -4.31
CA ILE A 56 7.53 -3.13 -3.54
C ILE A 56 7.25 -4.62 -3.32
N LYS A 57 6.96 -5.00 -2.07
CA LYS A 57 6.46 -6.31 -1.70
C LYS A 57 5.05 -6.15 -1.12
N ASP A 58 4.11 -6.90 -1.68
CA ASP A 58 2.83 -7.18 -1.05
C ASP A 58 3.07 -8.12 0.16
N ALA A 59 2.68 -7.69 1.36
CA ALA A 59 3.17 -8.22 2.63
C ALA A 59 2.61 -9.59 2.99
#